data_AF-A0A7X8FXM7-F1
#
_entry.id   AF-A0A7X8FXM7-F1
#
_cell.length_a   1.000
_cell.length_b   1.000
_cell.length_c   1.000
_cell.angle_alpha   90.00
_cell.angle_beta   90.00
_cell.angle_gamma   90.00
#
_symmetry.space_group_name_H-M   'P 1'
#
loop_
_entity.id
_entity.type
_entity.pdbx_description
1 polymer ?
#
loop_
_entity_poly.entity_id
_entity_poly.type
_entity_poly.pdbx_seq_one_letter_code
_entity_poly.pdbx_strand_id
1 'polypeptide(L)'
;MEKFLFGKKWVIYHKIKKLENENLNISSIALILNISRDTVYKYKKMNEEEFIHYMQKIKKKKSIFDKYKEEIEKLLNDKNYKTKKKIFQHLENTYNIKTSYRNFLIYLKKEI
;
A
#
# COMPACT_ATOMS: atom_id res chain seq x y z
N MET A 1 -10.86 -18.05 3.00
CA MET A 1 -10.61 -16.88 3.89
C MET A 1 -9.73 -15.80 3.22
N GLU A 2 -8.89 -16.13 2.24
CA GLU A 2 -7.87 -15.22 1.70
C GLU A 2 -8.37 -14.16 0.69
N LYS A 3 -9.48 -14.44 -0.02
CA LYS A 3 -10.11 -13.49 -0.97
C LYS A 3 -10.39 -12.11 -0.36
N PHE A 4 -10.72 -12.04 0.93
CA PHE A 4 -11.05 -10.78 1.61
C PHE A 4 -9.82 -9.95 2.00
N LEU A 5 -8.65 -10.57 2.17
CA LEU A 5 -7.46 -9.88 2.69
C LEU A 5 -6.75 -9.01 1.64
N PHE A 6 -6.91 -9.33 0.36
CA PHE A 6 -6.11 -8.78 -0.74
C PHE A 6 -6.93 -7.97 -1.76
N GLY A 7 -8.27 -8.05 -1.71
CA GLY A 7 -9.20 -7.23 -2.48
C GLY A 7 -8.91 -7.20 -3.98
N LYS A 8 -8.81 -6.00 -4.56
CA LYS A 8 -8.60 -5.78 -6.01
C LYS A 8 -7.35 -6.47 -6.57
N LYS A 9 -6.27 -6.58 -5.78
CA LYS A 9 -5.01 -7.18 -6.26
C LYS A 9 -5.11 -8.69 -6.44
N TRP A 10 -5.89 -9.36 -5.60
CA TRP A 10 -6.20 -10.79 -5.74
C TRP A 10 -6.96 -11.09 -7.02
N VAL A 11 -7.98 -10.26 -7.31
CA VAL A 11 -8.76 -10.37 -8.55
C VAL A 11 -7.86 -10.18 -9.76
N ILE A 12 -6.96 -9.18 -9.73
CA ILE A 12 -6.01 -8.95 -10.82
C ILE A 12 -5.07 -10.15 -10.99
N TYR A 13 -4.51 -10.70 -9.91
CA TYR A 13 -3.64 -11.87 -9.96
C TYR A 13 -4.29 -13.06 -10.66
N HIS A 14 -5.50 -13.46 -10.25
CA HIS A 14 -6.19 -14.58 -10.89
C HIS A 14 -6.61 -14.27 -12.33
N LYS A 15 -6.96 -13.02 -12.66
CA LYS A 15 -7.23 -12.63 -14.04
C LYS A 15 -5.98 -12.77 -14.92
N ILE A 16 -4.80 -12.39 -14.42
CA ILE A 16 -3.52 -12.61 -15.13
C ILE A 16 -3.30 -14.09 -15.38
N LYS A 17 -3.50 -14.96 -14.36
CA LYS A 17 -3.34 -16.42 -14.51
C LYS A 17 -4.33 -17.01 -15.52
N LYS A 18 -5.58 -16.55 -15.51
CA LYS A 18 -6.59 -16.97 -16.50
C LYS A 18 -6.18 -16.59 -17.92
N LEU A 19 -5.80 -15.33 -18.15
CA LEU A 19 -5.42 -14.83 -19.48
C LEU A 19 -4.10 -15.46 -19.97
N GLU A 20 -3.19 -15.80 -19.04
CA GLU A 20 -2.00 -16.59 -19.34
C GLU A 20 -2.35 -17.99 -19.86
N ASN A 21 -3.33 -18.67 -19.25
CA ASN A 21 -3.81 -19.97 -19.73
C ASN A 21 -4.51 -19.87 -21.11
N GLU A 22 -4.98 -18.70 -21.49
CA GLU A 22 -5.52 -18.38 -22.83
C GLU A 22 -4.39 -18.02 -23.84
N ASN A 23 -3.12 -18.24 -23.48
CA ASN A 23 -1.93 -17.95 -24.30
C ASN A 23 -1.74 -16.47 -24.69
N LEU A 24 -2.34 -15.54 -23.94
CA LEU A 24 -2.12 -14.11 -24.17
C LEU A 24 -0.73 -13.67 -23.71
N ASN A 25 -0.10 -12.80 -24.49
CA ASN A 25 1.20 -12.23 -24.14
C ASN A 25 1.06 -11.12 -23.07
N ILE A 26 2.18 -10.78 -22.42
CA ILE A 26 2.23 -9.81 -21.31
C ILE A 26 1.67 -8.45 -21.73
N SER A 27 1.97 -7.98 -22.95
CA SER A 27 1.51 -6.68 -23.45
C SER A 27 -0.01 -6.64 -23.59
N SER A 28 -0.62 -7.69 -24.14
CA SER A 28 -2.07 -7.81 -24.28
C SER A 28 -2.76 -7.89 -22.92
N ILE A 29 -2.22 -8.68 -21.99
CA ILE A 29 -2.77 -8.79 -20.63
C ILE A 29 -2.72 -7.44 -19.91
N ALA A 30 -1.61 -6.72 -20.02
CA ALA A 30 -1.45 -5.39 -19.43
C ALA A 30 -2.48 -4.39 -19.98
N LEU A 31 -2.74 -4.43 -21.29
CA LEU A 31 -3.74 -3.61 -21.95
C LEU A 31 -5.17 -3.95 -21.50
N ILE A 32 -5.54 -5.24 -21.51
CA ILE A 32 -6.88 -5.73 -21.11
C ILE A 32 -7.19 -5.37 -19.66
N LEU A 33 -6.21 -5.52 -18.77
CA LEU A 33 -6.38 -5.26 -17.34
C LEU A 33 -6.09 -3.81 -16.95
N ASN A 34 -5.64 -2.98 -17.90
CA ASN A 34 -5.23 -1.59 -17.69
C ASN A 34 -4.24 -1.42 -16.51
N ILE A 35 -3.16 -2.20 -16.52
CA ILE A 35 -2.09 -2.18 -15.51
C ILE A 35 -0.72 -2.18 -16.19
N SER A 36 0.34 -1.87 -15.43
CA SER A 36 1.69 -1.90 -15.99
C SER A 36 2.12 -3.32 -16.39
N ARG A 37 2.88 -3.42 -17.48
CA ARG A 37 3.51 -4.68 -17.93
C ARG A 37 4.39 -5.28 -16.82
N ASP A 38 5.06 -4.45 -16.03
CA ASP A 38 5.85 -4.90 -14.88
C ASP A 38 5.01 -5.59 -13.81
N THR A 39 3.79 -5.10 -13.55
CA THR A 39 2.86 -5.74 -12.61
C THR A 39 2.44 -7.09 -13.14
N VAL A 40 2.12 -7.18 -14.44
CA VAL A 40 1.78 -8.45 -15.11
C VAL A 40 2.94 -9.42 -15.01
N TYR A 41 4.14 -9.01 -15.43
CA TYR A 41 5.34 -9.84 -15.39
C TYR A 41 5.63 -10.36 -13.98
N LYS A 42 5.55 -9.48 -12.97
CA LYS A 42 5.78 -9.84 -11.57
C LYS A 42 4.76 -10.86 -11.07
N TYR A 43 3.47 -10.64 -11.31
CA TYR A 43 2.41 -11.51 -10.80
C TYR A 43 2.34 -12.84 -11.55
N LYS A 44 2.62 -12.82 -12.85
CA LYS A 44 2.74 -14.03 -13.68
C LYS A 44 3.83 -14.96 -13.15
N LYS A 45 4.96 -14.41 -12.70
CA LYS A 45 6.07 -15.19 -12.13
C LYS A 45 5.81 -15.79 -10.74
N MET A 46 4.83 -15.27 -10.01
CA MET A 46 4.51 -15.75 -8.68
C MET A 46 3.51 -16.90 -8.76
N ASN A 47 3.69 -17.93 -7.93
CA ASN A 47 2.62 -18.85 -7.57
C ASN A 47 1.70 -18.20 -6.51
N GLU A 48 0.62 -18.90 -6.14
CA GLU A 48 -0.40 -18.35 -5.24
C GLU A 48 0.16 -18.06 -3.84
N GLU A 49 0.94 -18.98 -3.28
CA GLU A 49 1.58 -18.83 -1.97
C GLU A 49 2.56 -17.66 -1.94
N GLU A 50 3.40 -17.53 -2.97
CA GLU A 50 4.32 -16.41 -3.15
C GLU A 50 3.58 -15.07 -3.26
N PHE A 51 2.44 -15.06 -3.96
CA PHE A 51 1.60 -13.88 -4.06
C PHE A 51 1.00 -13.50 -2.71
N ILE A 52 0.47 -14.47 -1.96
CA ILE A 52 -0.06 -14.28 -0.60
C ILE A 52 1.03 -13.71 0.30
N HIS A 53 2.21 -14.33 0.30
CA HIS A 53 3.36 -13.88 1.07
C HIS A 53 3.80 -12.45 0.67
N TYR A 54 3.85 -12.16 -0.64
CA TYR A 54 4.16 -10.82 -1.14
C TYR A 54 3.13 -9.79 -0.66
N MET A 55 1.84 -10.11 -0.71
CA MET A 55 0.79 -9.21 -0.24
C MET A 55 0.86 -8.99 1.27
N GLN A 56 1.14 -10.03 2.05
CA GLN A 56 1.39 -9.91 3.48
C GLN A 56 2.62 -9.02 3.76
N LYS A 57 3.71 -9.17 2.98
CA LYS A 57 4.92 -8.33 3.12
C LYS A 57 4.64 -6.87 2.77
N ILE A 58 3.85 -6.59 1.73
CA ILE A 58 3.40 -5.22 1.43
C ILE A 58 2.58 -4.66 2.58
N LYS A 59 1.63 -5.45 3.12
CA LYS A 59 0.79 -5.03 4.25
C LYS A 59 1.63 -4.77 5.51
N LYS A 60 2.66 -5.58 5.75
CA LYS A 60 3.60 -5.45 6.89
C LYS A 60 4.64 -4.34 6.72
N LYS A 61 4.70 -3.63 5.59
CA LYS A 61 5.65 -2.52 5.42
C LYS A 61 5.26 -1.39 6.38
N LYS A 62 5.91 -1.36 7.54
CA LYS A 62 5.73 -0.31 8.55
C LYS A 62 5.96 1.06 7.93
N SER A 63 5.03 1.96 8.20
CA SER A 63 5.15 3.37 7.88
C SER A 63 6.29 3.98 8.71
N ILE A 64 6.97 4.99 8.16
CA ILE A 64 7.92 5.79 8.96
C ILE A 64 7.23 6.42 10.18
N PHE A 65 5.93 6.69 10.06
CA PHE A 65 5.10 7.24 11.13
C PHE A 65 4.75 6.23 12.23
N ASP A 66 4.92 4.92 12.00
CA ASP A 66 4.66 3.92 13.05
C ASP A 66 5.57 4.11 14.27
N LYS A 67 6.78 4.64 14.05
CA LYS A 67 7.71 4.98 15.14
C LYS A 67 7.20 6.10 16.05
N TYR A 68 6.27 6.92 15.53
CA TYR A 68 5.75 8.11 16.20
C TYR A 68 4.24 7.96 16.48
N LYS A 69 3.69 6.75 16.40
CA LYS A 69 2.23 6.52 16.49
C LYS A 69 1.63 7.10 17.77
N GLU A 70 2.20 6.76 18.92
CA GLU A 70 1.72 7.24 20.22
C GLU A 70 1.79 8.76 20.34
N GLU A 71 2.84 9.37 19.79
CA GLU A 71 3.00 10.82 19.77
C GLU A 71 1.99 11.49 18.84
N ILE A 72 1.77 10.91 17.66
CA ILE A 72 0.73 11.37 16.73
C ILE A 72 -0.64 11.32 17.40
N GLU A 73 -0.97 10.26 18.12
CA GLU A 73 -2.22 10.12 18.89
C GLU A 73 -2.34 11.18 19.98
N LYS A 74 -1.27 11.46 20.72
CA LYS A 74 -1.24 12.55 21.71
C LYS A 74 -1.48 13.91 21.04
N LEU A 75 -0.79 14.20 19.95
CA LEU A 75 -0.91 15.46 19.20
C LEU A 75 -2.29 15.62 18.56
N LEU A 76 -2.94 14.53 18.14
CA LEU A 76 -4.32 14.58 17.63
C LEU A 76 -5.34 14.97 18.70
N ASN A 77 -5.09 14.62 19.95
CA ASN A 77 -5.96 14.97 21.09
C ASN A 77 -5.61 16.32 21.72
N ASP A 78 -4.47 16.92 21.36
CA ASP A 78 -4.03 18.22 21.87
C ASP A 78 -4.75 19.37 21.15
N LYS A 79 -5.44 20.21 21.93
CA LYS A 79 -6.19 21.39 21.46
C LYS A 79 -5.31 22.45 20.77
N ASN A 80 -3.99 22.44 21.00
CA ASN A 80 -3.04 23.32 20.33
C ASN A 80 -2.76 22.90 18.89
N TYR A 81 -2.93 21.61 18.58
CA TYR A 81 -2.67 21.03 17.26
C TYR A 81 -3.97 20.84 16.46
N LYS A 82 -4.70 21.95 16.27
CA LYS A 82 -6.03 22.01 15.61
C LYS A 82 -6.10 21.44 14.19
N THR A 83 -4.97 21.18 13.52
CA THR A 83 -4.97 20.66 12.15
C THR A 83 -3.93 19.57 11.97
N LYS A 84 -4.25 18.58 11.13
CA LYS A 84 -3.32 17.52 10.71
C LYS A 84 -2.04 18.11 10.08
N LYS A 85 -2.13 19.29 9.44
CA LYS A 85 -0.97 19.98 8.86
C LYS A 85 0.01 20.46 9.94
N LYS A 86 -0.49 21.02 11.05
CA LYS A 86 0.36 21.43 12.18
C LYS A 86 1.05 20.24 12.83
N ILE A 87 0.35 19.12 13.01
CA ILE A 87 0.94 17.88 13.53
C ILE A 87 2.07 17.41 12.61
N PHE A 88 1.84 17.38 11.30
CA PHE A 88 2.88 17.00 10.33
C PHE A 88 4.09 17.93 10.38
N GLN A 89 3.88 19.25 10.40
CA GLN A 89 4.96 20.24 10.50
C GLN A 89 5.77 20.06 11.80
N HIS A 90 5.10 19.76 12.91
CA HIS A 90 5.78 19.45 14.16
C HIS A 90 6.66 18.20 14.02
N LEU A 91 6.14 17.11 13.48
CA LEU A 91 6.93 15.89 13.27
C LEU A 91 8.12 16.12 12.31
N GLU A 92 7.92 16.92 11.26
CA GLU A 92 8.96 17.30 10.30
C GLU A 92 10.08 18.09 10.98
N ASN A 93 9.72 19.09 11.79
CA ASN A 93 10.68 19.92 12.50
C ASN A 93 11.40 19.16 13.63
N THR A 94 10.69 18.29 14.35
CA THR A 94 11.24 17.57 15.51
C THR A 94 12.12 16.39 15.09
N TYR A 95 11.72 15.64 14.04
CA TYR A 95 12.34 14.36 13.68
C TYR A 95 12.98 14.32 12.29
N ASN A 96 12.97 15.43 11.54
CA ASN A 96 13.51 15.52 10.17
C ASN A 96 12.99 14.40 9.26
N ILE A 97 11.68 14.13 9.32
CA ILE A 97 11.05 13.07 8.55
C ILE A 97 11.09 13.37 7.05
N LYS A 98 11.85 12.59 6.29
CA LYS A 98 11.95 12.70 4.82
C LYS A 98 10.77 12.05 4.11
N THR A 99 9.55 12.57 4.31
CA THR A 99 8.33 12.05 3.68
C THR A 99 7.34 13.18 3.43
N SER A 100 6.34 12.95 2.57
CA SER A 100 5.37 13.99 2.22
C SER A 100 4.18 14.05 3.18
N TYR A 101 3.54 15.23 3.25
CA TYR A 101 2.27 15.40 3.95
C TYR A 101 1.18 14.46 3.43
N ARG A 102 1.17 14.15 2.12
CA ARG A 102 0.23 13.18 1.54
C ARG A 102 0.42 11.79 2.15
N ASN A 103 1.66 11.36 2.37
CA ASN A 103 1.93 10.07 3.02
C ASN A 103 1.44 10.06 4.47
N PHE A 104 1.58 11.18 5.19
CA PHE A 104 1.04 11.34 6.53
C PHE A 104 -0.49 11.23 6.55
N LEU A 105 -1.19 11.87 5.60
CA LEU A 105 -2.65 11.74 5.51
C LEU A 105 -3.09 10.32 5.16
N ILE A 106 -2.34 9.61 4.30
CA ILE A 106 -2.61 8.21 3.99
C ILE A 106 -2.40 7.34 5.24
N TYR A 107 -1.37 7.63 6.02
CA TYR A 107 -1.09 6.96 7.29
C TYR A 107 -2.25 7.12 8.28
N LEU A 108 -2.67 8.36 8.52
CA LEU A 108 -3.81 8.69 9.40
C LEU A 108 -5.16 8.14 8.95
N LYS A 109 -5.30 7.64 7.71
CA LYS A 109 -6.53 6.98 7.23
C LYS A 109 -6.50 5.46 7.38
N LYS A 110 -5.31 4.90 7.59
CA LYS A 110 -5.06 3.45 7.57
C LYS A 110 -4.85 2.90 8.97
N GLU A 111 -4.10 3.62 9.80
CA GLU A 111 -3.55 3.12 11.05
C GLU A 111 -4.13 3.81 12.30
N ILE A 112 -4.86 4.91 12.09
CA ILE A 112 -5.59 5.73 13.07
C ILE A 112 -7.02 5.85 12.55
#